data_AF-A0A2A5B4X2-F1
#
_entry.id   AF-A0A2A5B4X2-F1
#
_cell.length_a   1.000
_cell.length_b   1.000
_cell.length_c   1.000
_cell.angle_alpha   90.00
_cell.angle_beta   90.00
_cell.angle_gamma   90.00
#
_symmetry.space_group_name_H-M   'P 1'
#
loop_
_entity.id
_entity.type
_entity.pdbx_description
1 polymer ?
#
loop_
_entity_poly.entity_id
_entity_poly.type
_entity_poly.pdbx_seq_one_letter_code
_entity_poly.pdbx_strand_id
1 'polypeptide(L)'
;MAKMSKKFNILFFLTICLLSINVSGQDKILFINGKVLEGKLIEKTNYEFTFKSKSDKQFIIDKYRVFSYTQNNKETIVYEYDTLALNFLKVPEMKKFVYGERDAQQTFKPRFTNALGYAIGGAAGYLMHRDQSFVYFPAPILYTALTLPFGTRVRQEKIKDKRYIKENEYLRGYDRIATSKRTQSALKSSLAGMGIGFLIGIITNSSKE
;
A
#
# COMPACT_ATOMS: atom_id res chain seq x y z
N MET A 1 11.47 26.01 59.67
CA MET A 1 12.33 26.07 58.47
C MET A 1 11.87 25.02 57.45
N ALA A 2 10.76 25.22 56.71
CA ALA A 2 10.25 24.21 55.75
C ALA A 2 9.21 24.71 54.72
N LYS A 3 9.20 26.00 54.33
CA LYS A 3 8.21 26.54 53.37
C LYS A 3 8.78 26.86 51.98
N MET A 4 10.06 26.57 51.76
CA MET A 4 10.80 26.91 50.54
C MET A 4 10.80 25.80 49.47
N SER A 5 10.45 24.54 49.83
CA SER A 5 10.49 23.41 48.89
C SER A 5 9.32 23.37 47.90
N LYS A 6 8.12 23.80 48.29
CA LYS A 6 6.93 23.76 47.40
C LYS A 6 7.01 24.75 46.24
N LYS A 7 7.55 25.96 46.46
CA LYS A 7 7.73 26.95 45.39
C LYS A 7 8.82 26.53 44.40
N PHE A 8 9.89 25.89 44.89
CA PHE A 8 10.94 25.34 44.05
C PHE A 8 10.41 24.20 43.15
N ASN A 9 9.56 23.32 43.68
CA ASN A 9 8.93 22.25 42.91
C ASN A 9 7.96 22.78 41.84
N ILE A 10 7.21 23.86 42.12
CA ILE A 10 6.32 24.49 41.14
C ILE A 10 7.13 25.17 40.03
N LEU A 11 8.22 25.85 40.37
CA LEU A 11 9.10 26.49 39.39
C LEU A 11 9.77 25.44 38.50
N PHE A 12 10.26 24.35 39.08
CA PHE A 12 10.84 23.21 38.35
C PHE A 12 9.83 22.54 37.39
N PHE A 13 8.58 22.41 37.81
CA PHE A 13 7.50 21.84 36.98
C PHE A 13 7.12 22.78 35.81
N LEU A 14 7.20 24.10 36.01
CA LEU A 14 6.96 25.09 34.96
C LEU A 14 8.08 25.09 33.90
N THR A 15 9.34 24.90 34.32
CA THR A 15 10.49 24.84 33.41
C THR A 15 10.45 23.61 32.49
N ILE A 16 9.92 22.49 32.99
CA ILE A 16 9.75 21.25 32.19
C ILE A 16 8.66 21.41 31.12
N CYS A 17 7.62 22.21 31.35
CA CYS A 17 6.59 22.50 30.34
C CYS A 17 7.08 23.42 29.20
N LEU A 18 8.18 24.16 29.41
CA LEU A 18 8.77 25.05 28.39
C LEU A 18 9.75 24.33 27.45
N LEU A 19 10.07 23.06 27.69
CA LEU A 19 10.76 22.20 26.73
C LEU A 19 9.77 21.81 25.62
N SER A 20 9.49 22.78 24.75
CA SER A 20 8.79 22.56 23.49
C SER A 20 9.67 21.64 22.65
N ILE A 21 9.34 20.35 22.64
CA ILE A 21 9.95 19.37 21.78
C ILE A 21 9.60 19.81 20.35
N ASN A 22 10.57 20.40 19.65
CA ASN A 22 10.44 20.63 18.22
C ASN A 22 10.41 19.26 17.54
N VAL A 23 9.22 18.68 17.41
CA VAL A 23 8.98 17.51 16.57
C VAL A 23 9.13 17.99 15.14
N SER A 24 10.37 18.02 14.65
CA SER A 24 10.62 18.18 13.22
C SER A 24 10.09 16.93 12.54
N GLY A 25 8.95 17.07 11.86
CA GLY A 25 8.34 15.96 11.16
C GLY A 25 9.25 15.50 10.03
N GLN A 26 9.42 14.18 9.92
CA GLN A 26 10.30 13.60 8.93
C GLN A 26 9.84 13.93 7.51
N ASP A 27 10.80 14.27 6.63
CA ASP A 27 10.52 14.51 5.22
C ASP A 27 9.86 13.28 4.57
N LYS A 28 8.97 13.54 3.61
CA LYS A 28 8.23 12.49 2.92
C LYS A 28 8.14 12.78 1.44
N ILE A 29 8.15 11.74 0.63
CA ILE A 29 7.75 11.78 -0.78
C ILE A 29 6.44 11.00 -0.91
N LEU A 30 5.43 11.63 -1.48
CA LEU A 30 4.20 10.99 -1.92
C LEU A 30 4.28 10.79 -3.44
N PHE A 31 4.29 9.53 -3.86
CA PHE A 31 4.31 9.17 -5.27
C PHE A 31 2.92 9.26 -5.89
N ILE A 32 2.86 9.40 -7.22
CA ILE A 32 1.61 9.39 -7.99
C ILE A 32 0.84 8.07 -7.82
N ASN A 33 1.50 6.98 -7.44
CA ASN A 33 0.85 5.69 -7.17
C ASN A 33 0.32 5.52 -5.72
N GLY A 34 0.31 6.59 -4.93
CA GLY A 34 -0.12 6.60 -3.53
C GLY A 34 0.89 6.01 -2.52
N LYS A 35 2.05 5.52 -2.96
CA LYS A 35 3.10 5.09 -2.02
C LYS A 35 3.71 6.32 -1.33
N VAL A 36 4.13 6.12 -0.08
CA VAL A 36 4.83 7.13 0.70
C VAL A 36 6.20 6.60 1.06
N LEU A 37 7.23 7.41 0.84
CA LEU A 37 8.58 7.14 1.30
C LEU A 37 8.96 8.18 2.34
N GLU A 38 9.32 7.72 3.54
CA GLU A 38 9.73 8.57 4.65
C GLU A 38 11.26 8.52 4.82
N GLY A 39 11.86 9.67 5.12
CA GLY A 39 13.31 9.80 5.13
C GLY A 39 13.77 11.26 5.11
N LYS A 40 14.81 11.56 4.34
CA LYS A 40 15.38 12.90 4.19
C LYS A 40 15.58 13.22 2.72
N LEU A 41 15.06 14.36 2.29
CA LEU A 41 15.30 14.87 0.94
C LEU A 41 16.67 15.57 0.94
N ILE A 42 17.64 15.00 0.22
CA ILE A 42 19.03 15.49 0.19
C ILE A 42 19.17 16.57 -0.87
N GLU A 43 18.75 16.27 -2.10
CA GLU A 43 18.99 17.11 -3.26
C GLU A 43 17.76 17.16 -4.16
N LYS A 44 17.60 18.30 -4.84
CA LYS A 44 16.55 18.54 -5.82
C LYS A 44 17.18 19.11 -7.08
N THR A 45 17.17 18.34 -8.16
CA THR A 45 17.58 18.82 -9.48
C THR A 45 16.33 19.20 -10.27
N ASN A 46 16.49 19.52 -11.55
CA ASN A 46 15.35 19.81 -12.42
C ASN A 46 14.49 18.57 -12.69
N TYR A 47 15.09 17.38 -12.75
CA TYR A 47 14.41 16.14 -13.17
C TYR A 47 14.30 15.10 -12.06
N GLU A 48 15.15 15.17 -11.03
CA GLU A 48 15.31 14.12 -10.05
C GLU A 48 15.38 14.65 -8.61
N PHE A 49 15.07 13.75 -7.68
CA PHE A 49 15.29 13.93 -6.25
C PHE A 49 16.25 12.85 -5.73
N THR A 50 17.23 13.28 -4.95
CA THR A 50 18.06 12.37 -4.16
C THR A 50 17.44 12.25 -2.77
N PHE A 51 16.97 11.06 -2.43
CA PHE A 51 16.27 10.80 -1.18
C PHE A 51 16.97 9.72 -0.36
N LYS A 52 17.16 9.97 0.94
CA LYS A 52 17.69 9.00 1.90
C LYS A 52 16.55 8.42 2.72
N SER A 53 16.31 7.12 2.63
CA SER A 53 15.33 6.44 3.49
C SER A 53 15.78 6.40 4.95
N LYS A 54 14.85 6.03 5.84
CA LYS A 54 15.16 5.71 7.25
C LYS A 54 16.20 4.61 7.43
N SER A 55 16.33 3.68 6.48
CA SER A 55 17.33 2.60 6.53
C SER A 55 18.67 3.01 5.93
N ASP A 56 18.95 4.30 5.84
CA ASP A 56 20.16 4.92 5.30
C ASP A 56 20.45 4.67 3.80
N LYS A 57 19.56 3.94 3.11
CA LYS A 57 19.65 3.71 1.65
C LYS A 57 19.27 4.98 0.89
N GLN A 58 20.08 5.33 -0.09
CA GLN A 58 19.82 6.45 -1.00
C GLN A 58 19.10 5.97 -2.26
N PHE A 59 18.22 6.82 -2.78
CA PHE A 59 17.44 6.60 -3.98
C PHE A 59 17.47 7.85 -4.84
N ILE A 60 17.68 7.65 -6.14
CA ILE A 60 17.41 8.67 -7.16
C ILE A 60 15.98 8.43 -7.63
N ILE A 61 15.17 9.48 -7.58
CA ILE A 61 13.74 9.41 -7.87
C ILE A 61 13.41 10.46 -8.91
N ASP A 62 12.91 10.03 -10.06
CA ASP A 62 12.42 10.93 -11.09
C ASP A 62 11.21 11.72 -10.61
N LYS A 63 11.19 13.04 -10.88
CA LYS A 63 10.09 13.93 -10.50
C LYS A 63 8.76 13.55 -11.10
N TYR A 64 8.73 13.02 -12.33
CA TYR A 64 7.47 12.61 -12.99
C TYR A 64 6.73 11.48 -12.24
N ARG A 65 7.39 10.82 -11.29
CA ARG A 65 6.77 9.78 -10.43
C ARG A 65 6.24 10.34 -9.12
N VAL A 66 6.55 11.59 -8.80
CA VAL A 66 6.28 12.24 -7.52
C VAL A 66 5.06 13.13 -7.64
N PHE A 67 4.10 12.94 -6.74
CA PHE A 67 2.96 13.84 -6.64
C PHE A 67 3.30 15.06 -5.79
N SER A 68 3.83 14.85 -4.58
CA SER A 68 4.25 15.91 -3.67
C SER A 68 5.42 15.44 -2.81
N TYR A 69 6.17 16.41 -2.26
CA TYR A 69 7.09 16.16 -1.16
C TYR A 69 6.72 17.02 0.04
N THR A 70 6.97 16.51 1.24
CA THR A 70 6.88 17.25 2.49
C THR A 70 8.28 17.46 3.02
N GLN A 71 8.65 18.72 3.27
CA GLN A 71 9.91 19.09 3.92
C GLN A 71 9.64 20.16 4.96
N ASN A 72 10.21 20.02 6.16
CA ASN A 72 9.96 20.94 7.28
C ASN A 72 8.45 21.13 7.54
N ASN A 73 7.68 20.04 7.53
CA ASN A 73 6.21 20.02 7.65
C ASN A 73 5.41 20.79 6.57
N LYS A 74 6.07 21.30 5.51
CA LYS A 74 5.41 21.96 4.39
C LYS A 74 5.31 21.03 3.19
N GLU A 75 4.08 20.75 2.75
CA GLU A 75 3.82 20.01 1.50
C GLU A 75 4.03 20.94 0.30
N THR A 76 4.80 20.48 -0.70
CA THR A 76 4.96 21.13 -2.00
C THR A 76 4.55 20.13 -3.08
N ILE A 77 3.64 20.55 -3.96
CA ILE A 77 3.15 19.74 -5.08
C ILE A 77 4.18 19.82 -6.22
N VAL A 78 4.53 18.65 -6.76
CA VAL A 78 5.45 18.49 -7.90
C VAL A 78 4.68 18.14 -9.16
N TYR A 79 3.56 17.44 -9.02
CA TYR A 79 2.71 17.07 -10.13
C TYR A 79 2.11 18.29 -10.82
N GLU A 80 2.19 18.29 -12.14
CA GLU A 80 1.62 19.31 -13.01
C GLU A 80 0.64 18.66 -13.99
N TYR A 81 -0.44 19.39 -14.28
CA TYR A 81 -1.37 19.00 -15.33
C TYR A 81 -0.73 19.33 -16.67
N ASP A 82 -0.38 18.29 -17.42
CA ASP A 82 0.22 18.41 -18.75
C ASP A 82 -0.21 17.22 -19.62
N THR A 83 -1.06 17.51 -20.59
CA THR A 83 -1.57 16.49 -21.52
C THR A 83 -0.50 15.97 -22.48
N LEU A 84 0.55 16.76 -22.76
CA LEU A 84 1.68 16.31 -23.59
C LEU A 84 2.51 15.27 -22.84
N ALA A 85 2.60 15.38 -21.51
CA ALA A 85 3.22 14.40 -20.63
C ALA A 85 2.27 13.26 -20.19
N LEU A 86 1.10 13.10 -20.84
CA LEU A 86 0.06 12.10 -20.49
C LEU A 86 -0.53 12.26 -19.08
N ASN A 87 -0.45 13.45 -18.49
CA ASN A 87 -1.02 13.80 -17.20
C ASN A 87 -2.40 14.45 -17.36
N PHE A 88 -3.45 13.63 -17.39
CA PHE A 88 -4.81 14.08 -17.71
C PHE A 88 -5.65 14.58 -16.53
N LEU A 89 -5.17 14.43 -15.29
CA LEU A 89 -5.93 14.88 -14.10
C LEU A 89 -5.43 16.25 -13.65
N LYS A 90 -6.35 17.17 -13.35
CA LYS A 90 -5.97 18.43 -12.71
C LYS A 90 -5.37 18.17 -11.34
N VAL A 91 -4.56 19.09 -10.83
CA VAL A 91 -3.88 18.93 -9.52
C VAL A 91 -4.84 18.54 -8.37
N PRO A 92 -6.02 19.16 -8.19
CA PRO A 92 -6.95 18.77 -7.13
C PRO A 92 -7.54 17.35 -7.32
N GLU A 93 -7.83 16.98 -8.57
CA GLU A 93 -8.34 15.66 -8.94
C GLU A 93 -7.28 14.57 -8.71
N MET A 94 -6.05 14.83 -9.15
CA MET A 94 -4.91 13.95 -8.91
C MET A 94 -4.65 13.79 -7.41
N LYS A 95 -4.76 14.87 -6.61
CA LYS A 95 -4.63 14.78 -5.15
C LYS A 95 -5.61 13.78 -4.55
N LYS A 96 -6.89 13.88 -4.91
CA LYS A 96 -7.94 12.97 -4.45
C LYS A 96 -7.64 11.53 -4.89
N PHE A 97 -7.26 11.35 -6.15
CA PHE A 97 -6.90 10.05 -6.71
C PHE A 97 -5.75 9.40 -5.93
N VAL A 98 -4.61 10.09 -5.80
CA VAL A 98 -3.41 9.62 -5.08
C VAL A 98 -3.72 9.28 -3.62
N TYR A 99 -4.60 10.06 -2.97
CA TYR A 99 -5.01 9.79 -1.59
C TYR A 99 -5.87 8.52 -1.49
N GLY A 100 -6.76 8.30 -2.45
CA GLY A 100 -7.51 7.04 -2.57
C GLY A 100 -6.59 5.84 -2.74
N GLU A 101 -5.58 5.97 -3.60
CA GLU A 101 -4.56 4.94 -3.79
C GLU A 101 -3.79 4.64 -2.51
N ARG A 102 -3.31 5.68 -1.82
CA ARG A 102 -2.58 5.56 -0.55
C ARG A 102 -3.41 4.82 0.49
N ASP A 103 -4.67 5.15 0.62
CA ASP A 103 -5.55 4.53 1.61
C ASP A 103 -5.83 3.06 1.24
N ALA A 104 -5.97 2.73 -0.05
CA ALA A 104 -6.03 1.34 -0.50
C ALA A 104 -4.72 0.58 -0.26
N GLN A 105 -3.55 1.23 -0.42
CA GLN A 105 -2.25 0.65 -0.09
C GLN A 105 -2.17 0.24 1.39
N GLN A 106 -2.74 1.05 2.29
CA GLN A 106 -2.68 0.81 3.73
C GLN A 106 -3.77 -0.14 4.24
N THR A 107 -4.97 -0.08 3.67
CA THR A 107 -6.17 -0.68 4.29
C THR A 107 -6.68 -1.93 3.58
N PHE A 108 -6.50 -2.04 2.26
CA PHE A 108 -7.09 -3.11 1.47
C PHE A 108 -6.33 -4.43 1.65
N LYS A 109 -7.07 -5.49 2.02
CA LYS A 109 -6.57 -6.86 2.19
C LYS A 109 -7.53 -7.85 1.51
N PRO A 110 -7.12 -8.60 0.48
CA PRO A 110 -7.99 -9.50 -0.29
C PRO A 110 -8.18 -10.87 0.38
N ARG A 111 -8.64 -10.88 1.64
CA ARG A 111 -8.74 -12.13 2.44
C ARG A 111 -9.63 -13.20 1.80
N PHE A 112 -10.81 -12.81 1.33
CA PHE A 112 -11.75 -13.73 0.69
C PHE A 112 -11.19 -14.32 -0.61
N THR A 113 -10.63 -13.46 -1.46
CA THR A 113 -9.96 -13.88 -2.70
C THR A 113 -8.79 -14.83 -2.42
N ASN A 114 -8.04 -14.61 -1.34
CA ASN A 114 -6.96 -15.52 -0.97
C ASN A 114 -7.48 -16.89 -0.53
N ALA A 115 -8.53 -16.92 0.29
CA ALA A 115 -9.14 -18.18 0.73
C ALA A 115 -9.66 -19.00 -0.45
N LEU A 116 -10.39 -18.35 -1.37
CA LEU A 116 -10.91 -19.00 -2.57
C LEU A 116 -9.77 -19.43 -3.52
N GLY A 117 -8.70 -18.62 -3.63
CA GLY A 117 -7.51 -18.98 -4.40
C GLY A 117 -6.86 -20.25 -3.86
N TYR A 118 -6.62 -20.34 -2.56
CA TYR A 118 -6.09 -21.57 -1.94
C TYR A 118 -7.00 -22.78 -2.18
N ALA A 119 -8.31 -22.62 -2.07
CA ALA A 119 -9.26 -23.71 -2.29
C ALA A 119 -9.26 -24.21 -3.75
N ILE A 120 -9.38 -23.31 -4.72
CA ILE A 120 -9.38 -23.64 -6.16
C ILE A 120 -8.02 -24.22 -6.56
N GLY A 121 -6.93 -23.56 -6.15
CA GLY A 121 -5.57 -24.03 -6.40
C GLY A 121 -5.35 -25.41 -5.80
N GLY A 122 -5.69 -25.62 -4.53
CA GLY A 122 -5.55 -26.89 -3.83
C GLY A 122 -6.31 -28.02 -4.48
N ALA A 123 -7.57 -27.78 -4.86
CA ALA A 123 -8.35 -28.75 -5.62
C ALA A 123 -7.70 -29.10 -6.96
N ALA A 124 -7.28 -28.09 -7.73
CA ALA A 124 -6.60 -28.30 -9.01
C ALA A 124 -5.29 -29.07 -8.86
N GLY A 125 -4.47 -28.75 -7.87
CA GLY A 125 -3.20 -29.45 -7.59
C GLY A 125 -3.40 -30.89 -7.17
N TYR A 126 -4.38 -31.16 -6.31
CA TYR A 126 -4.72 -32.51 -5.88
C TYR A 126 -5.22 -33.37 -7.04
N LEU A 127 -6.14 -32.85 -7.85
CA LEU A 127 -6.67 -33.53 -9.03
C LEU A 127 -5.59 -33.74 -10.10
N MET A 128 -4.70 -32.77 -10.30
CA MET A 128 -3.57 -32.90 -11.22
C MET A 128 -2.67 -34.09 -10.87
N HIS A 129 -2.39 -34.30 -9.58
CA HIS A 129 -1.63 -35.48 -9.16
C HIS A 129 -2.45 -36.77 -9.32
N ARG A 130 -3.69 -36.77 -8.81
CA ARG A 130 -4.57 -37.94 -8.79
C ARG A 130 -4.86 -38.49 -10.18
N ASP A 131 -5.17 -37.62 -11.13
CA ASP A 131 -5.53 -38.01 -12.50
C ASP A 131 -4.31 -38.09 -13.43
N GLN A 132 -3.11 -37.81 -12.90
CA GLN A 132 -1.85 -37.68 -13.65
C GLN A 132 -1.97 -36.80 -14.90
N SER A 133 -2.83 -35.78 -14.82
CA SER A 133 -3.25 -34.97 -15.97
C SER A 133 -2.97 -33.49 -15.73
N PHE A 134 -2.26 -32.88 -16.67
CA PHE A 134 -1.89 -31.46 -16.60
C PHE A 134 -3.03 -30.50 -16.99
N VAL A 135 -4.23 -31.03 -17.28
CA VAL A 135 -5.42 -30.24 -17.67
C VAL A 135 -5.81 -29.23 -16.59
N TYR A 136 -5.48 -29.48 -15.33
CA TYR A 136 -5.79 -28.59 -14.21
C TYR A 136 -4.78 -27.44 -14.02
N PHE A 137 -3.63 -27.46 -14.72
CA PHE A 137 -2.60 -26.42 -14.60
C PHE A 137 -3.07 -24.98 -14.88
N PRO A 138 -3.96 -24.71 -15.85
CA PRO A 138 -4.44 -23.35 -16.11
C PRO A 138 -5.37 -22.79 -15.03
N ALA A 139 -5.81 -23.58 -14.04
CA ALA A 139 -6.80 -23.15 -13.04
C ALA A 139 -6.44 -21.85 -12.29
N PRO A 140 -5.19 -21.61 -11.84
CA PRO A 140 -4.79 -20.34 -11.24
C PRO A 140 -4.99 -19.12 -12.16
N ILE A 141 -4.74 -19.27 -13.46
CA ILE A 141 -4.90 -18.20 -14.45
C ILE A 141 -6.40 -17.92 -14.66
N LEU A 142 -7.20 -18.98 -14.86
CA LEU A 142 -8.65 -18.84 -15.01
C LEU A 142 -9.29 -18.16 -13.79
N TYR A 143 -8.92 -18.59 -12.59
CA TYR A 143 -9.39 -17.96 -11.37
C TYR A 143 -9.00 -16.47 -11.30
N THR A 144 -7.75 -16.15 -11.64
CA THR A 144 -7.27 -14.77 -11.65
C THR A 144 -8.07 -13.90 -12.62
N ALA A 145 -8.33 -14.39 -13.83
CA ALA A 145 -9.14 -13.69 -14.84
C ALA A 145 -10.56 -13.41 -14.33
N LEU A 146 -11.18 -14.35 -13.62
CA LEU A 146 -12.49 -14.15 -13.00
C LEU A 146 -12.51 -13.02 -11.96
N THR A 147 -11.38 -12.62 -11.39
CA THR A 147 -11.34 -11.51 -10.42
C THR A 147 -11.31 -10.11 -11.05
N LEU A 148 -11.07 -10.00 -12.36
CA LEU A 148 -10.94 -8.72 -13.07
C LEU A 148 -12.23 -7.89 -13.16
N PRO A 149 -13.41 -8.44 -13.52
CA PRO A 149 -14.60 -7.63 -13.77
C PRO A 149 -15.27 -7.07 -12.50
N PHE A 150 -14.92 -7.57 -11.31
CA PHE A 150 -15.62 -7.20 -10.09
C PHE A 150 -15.04 -5.91 -9.49
N GLY A 151 -15.82 -4.82 -9.37
CA GLY A 151 -15.37 -3.63 -8.62
C GLY A 151 -15.07 -3.93 -7.15
N THR A 152 -14.24 -3.11 -6.51
CA THR A 152 -14.01 -3.16 -5.06
C THR A 152 -14.82 -2.08 -4.34
N ARG A 153 -15.31 -2.41 -3.14
CA ARG A 153 -16.00 -1.45 -2.27
C ARG A 153 -15.03 -0.91 -1.23
N VAL A 154 -15.02 0.41 -1.07
CA VAL A 154 -14.22 1.10 -0.06
C VAL A 154 -14.76 0.78 1.34
N ARG A 155 -13.96 0.12 2.19
CA ARG A 155 -14.33 -0.13 3.59
C ARG A 155 -13.97 1.09 4.45
N GLN A 156 -14.93 2.00 4.58
CA GLN A 156 -14.75 3.32 5.21
C GLN A 156 -14.25 3.26 6.65
N GLU A 157 -14.55 2.19 7.38
CA GLU A 157 -14.15 1.98 8.79
C GLU A 157 -12.63 2.02 9.02
N LYS A 158 -11.83 1.66 7.99
CA LYS A 158 -10.37 1.56 8.10
C LYS A 158 -9.64 2.83 7.66
N ILE A 159 -10.37 3.81 7.15
CA ILE A 159 -9.80 5.05 6.61
C ILE A 159 -9.76 6.10 7.72
N LYS A 160 -8.55 6.62 7.99
CA LYS A 160 -8.33 7.64 9.04
C LYS A 160 -8.92 9.00 8.67
N ASP A 161 -8.90 9.34 7.39
CA ASP A 161 -9.34 10.64 6.87
C ASP A 161 -10.48 10.47 5.87
N LYS A 162 -11.70 10.84 6.28
CA LYS A 162 -12.91 10.64 5.47
C LYS A 162 -13.22 11.82 4.54
N ARG A 163 -12.37 12.85 4.46
CA ARG A 163 -12.65 14.09 3.72
C ARG A 163 -13.04 13.88 2.26
N TYR A 164 -12.42 12.91 1.58
CA TYR A 164 -12.60 12.69 0.14
C TYR A 164 -13.37 11.40 -0.20
N ILE A 165 -13.95 10.73 0.78
CA ILE A 165 -14.48 9.36 0.58
C ILE A 165 -15.68 9.26 -0.36
N LYS A 166 -16.33 10.40 -0.65
CA LYS A 166 -17.46 10.52 -1.58
C LYS A 166 -17.04 11.04 -2.96
N GLU A 167 -15.78 11.45 -3.11
CA GLU A 167 -15.28 12.03 -4.35
C GLU A 167 -14.95 10.94 -5.37
N ASN A 168 -15.38 11.12 -6.61
CA ASN A 168 -15.22 10.13 -7.67
C ASN A 168 -13.75 9.78 -7.93
N GLU A 169 -12.86 10.76 -7.95
CA GLU A 169 -11.44 10.54 -8.22
C GLU A 169 -10.77 9.74 -7.11
N TYR A 170 -11.17 10.00 -5.86
CA TYR A 170 -10.69 9.23 -4.71
C TYR A 170 -11.13 7.77 -4.80
N LEU A 171 -12.41 7.53 -5.08
CA LEU A 171 -12.96 6.18 -5.24
C LEU A 171 -12.27 5.42 -6.38
N ARG A 172 -12.00 6.11 -7.50
CA ARG A 172 -11.29 5.55 -8.66
C ARG A 172 -9.85 5.16 -8.31
N GLY A 173 -9.14 6.01 -7.56
CA GLY A 173 -7.78 5.69 -7.09
C GLY A 173 -7.75 4.50 -6.13
N TYR A 174 -8.68 4.47 -5.18
CA TYR A 174 -8.81 3.35 -4.25
C TYR A 174 -9.05 2.04 -5.00
N ASP A 175 -10.01 2.03 -5.93
CA ASP A 175 -10.39 0.85 -6.69
C ASP A 175 -9.24 0.33 -7.56
N ARG A 176 -8.45 1.21 -8.20
CA ARG A 176 -7.28 0.80 -9.00
C ARG A 176 -6.31 -0.06 -8.21
N ILE A 177 -5.90 0.40 -7.01
CA ILE A 177 -4.96 -0.32 -6.16
C ILE A 177 -5.60 -1.58 -5.55
N ALA A 178 -6.85 -1.49 -5.12
CA ALA A 178 -7.56 -2.61 -4.52
C ALA A 178 -7.75 -3.76 -5.52
N THR A 179 -8.17 -3.47 -6.75
CA THR A 179 -8.27 -4.43 -7.85
C THR A 179 -6.91 -5.04 -8.16
N SER A 180 -5.86 -4.24 -8.31
CA SER A 180 -4.50 -4.74 -8.55
C SER A 180 -4.02 -5.71 -7.45
N LYS A 181 -4.19 -5.34 -6.18
CA LYS A 181 -3.85 -6.22 -5.04
C LYS A 181 -4.66 -7.51 -5.05
N ARG A 182 -5.96 -7.42 -5.35
CA ARG A 182 -6.85 -8.59 -5.40
C ARG A 182 -6.40 -9.55 -6.48
N THR A 183 -6.18 -9.08 -7.71
CA THR A 183 -5.74 -9.90 -8.85
C THR A 183 -4.39 -10.56 -8.56
N GLN A 184 -3.41 -9.80 -8.07
CA GLN A 184 -2.10 -10.38 -7.72
C GLN A 184 -2.19 -11.41 -6.60
N SER A 185 -3.06 -11.18 -5.61
CA SER A 185 -3.20 -12.13 -4.49
C SER A 185 -4.00 -13.37 -4.90
N ALA A 186 -4.97 -13.24 -5.80
CA ALA A 186 -5.68 -14.36 -6.41
C ALA A 186 -4.68 -15.34 -7.03
N LEU A 187 -3.83 -14.83 -7.93
CA LEU A 187 -2.81 -15.64 -8.61
C LEU A 187 -1.85 -16.31 -7.62
N LYS A 188 -1.25 -15.52 -6.70
CA LYS A 188 -0.29 -16.02 -5.72
C LYS A 188 -0.89 -17.11 -4.81
N SER A 189 -2.10 -16.87 -4.30
CA SER A 189 -2.77 -17.83 -3.42
C SER A 189 -3.21 -19.10 -4.16
N SER A 190 -3.67 -19.00 -5.40
CA SER A 190 -4.00 -20.18 -6.20
C SER A 190 -2.79 -20.99 -6.62
N LEU A 191 -1.67 -20.35 -6.96
CA LEU A 191 -0.42 -21.08 -7.23
C LEU A 191 0.11 -21.78 -5.98
N ALA A 192 0.12 -21.09 -4.84
CA ALA A 192 0.51 -21.69 -3.57
C ALA A 192 -0.41 -22.83 -3.15
N GLY A 193 -1.73 -22.65 -3.28
CA GLY A 193 -2.72 -23.70 -3.06
C GLY A 193 -2.48 -24.90 -3.96
N MET A 194 -2.19 -24.68 -5.24
CA MET A 194 -1.89 -25.75 -6.20
C MET A 194 -0.68 -26.58 -5.81
N GLY A 195 0.41 -25.94 -5.40
CA GLY A 195 1.57 -26.66 -4.87
C GLY A 195 1.22 -27.51 -3.65
N ILE A 196 0.48 -26.93 -2.69
CA ILE A 196 0.03 -27.65 -1.48
C ILE A 196 -0.87 -28.84 -1.85
N GLY A 197 -1.86 -28.64 -2.73
CA GLY A 197 -2.77 -29.69 -3.17
C GLY A 197 -2.07 -30.83 -3.88
N PHE A 198 -1.09 -30.52 -4.72
CA PHE A 198 -0.26 -31.52 -5.40
C PHE A 198 0.53 -32.38 -4.41
N LEU A 199 1.17 -31.74 -3.41
CA LEU A 199 1.89 -32.45 -2.34
C LEU A 199 0.97 -33.35 -1.50
N ILE A 200 -0.24 -32.88 -1.17
CA ILE A 200 -1.25 -33.69 -0.48
C ILE A 200 -1.65 -34.90 -1.34
N GLY A 201 -1.78 -34.70 -2.65
CA GLY A 201 -2.02 -35.78 -3.62
C GLY A 201 -0.96 -36.88 -3.51
N ILE A 202 0.33 -36.49 -3.52
CA ILE A 202 1.47 -37.42 -3.40
C ILE A 202 1.39 -38.21 -2.10
N ILE A 203 1.22 -37.53 -0.97
CA ILE A 203 1.17 -38.16 0.35
C ILE A 203 0.00 -39.16 0.44
N THR A 204 -1.17 -38.76 -0.05
CA THR A 204 -2.37 -39.61 -0.02
C THR A 204 -2.21 -40.85 -0.89
N ASN A 205 -1.57 -40.71 -2.06
CA ASN A 205 -1.34 -41.85 -2.95
C ASN A 205 -0.29 -42.81 -2.38
N SER A 206 0.81 -42.29 -1.83
CA SER A 206 1.85 -43.09 -1.17
C SER A 206 1.36 -43.84 0.07
N SER A 207 0.28 -43.39 0.72
CA SER A 207 -0.32 -44.09 1.87
C SER A 207 -1.26 -45.24 1.49
N LYS A 208 -1.62 -45.35 0.20
CA LYS A 208 -2.52 -46.39 -0.33
C LYS A 208 -1.80 -47.56 -0.98
N GLU A 209 -0.51 -47.40 -1.30
CA GLU A 209 0.41 -48.49 -1.69
C GLU A 209 1.02 -49.14 -0.46
#